data_AF-W8UIL8-F1
#
_entry.id   AF-W8UIL8-F1
#
_cell.length_a   1.000
_cell.length_b   1.000
_cell.length_c   1.000
_cell.angle_alpha   90.00
_cell.angle_beta   90.00
_cell.angle_gamma   90.00
#
_symmetry.space_group_name_H-M   'P 1'
#
loop_
_entity.id
_entity.type
_entity.pdbx_description
1 polymer ?
#
loop_
_entity_poly.entity_id
_entity_poly.type
_entity_poly.pdbx_seq_one_letter_code
_entity_poly.pdbx_strand_id
1 'polypeptide(L)'
;MVKASLTVRYTTISFATGSVAIKSTRRRRPPTFMPASTMSVFWLTRRLLPSTAAWLAPAQVLTVTDSLPSTLPAPVQDPLLITGTGFTASRREALRVSLLAVPYSETLCWRPPLLPRPKVTGTMTARVTSAKANDIYAWQDASGLYRVKFDPDRDEKGQGQESMPVRLAKPYGGDVYGFHFPLIQGTEVAIAFHEGDPDRPYIAHALHDSRHVDPVTEKNSTRNVIRTPTNNKLRMEDKRGEEHIKLSTEYGGKTQLNLGHNVNAQRELRGEGAELRTDKWVSIRGGAGVFISADKQPSAGDRMLAMEEAIAQLENALGIAKSLASAAESAQALPSDTGNQQTLNDALKELAQPGIVLNAPQGVSISSPQAVRLSSGSASVGIVSQQNTDISALKRFTVSAGEAVSLLARKAEMKLFAAKGKIEIQAQDDALEATAKKDITVTSVEGRVEITAAKELVVNCAGAYIRLSGGNIELGCPGNILLKSANVQKMRKADFRVPPLELPEGVEERFTVKDQKTGEIVPFARYRITTEKGQVFEGRADADGKTASVYTALPESIKIELL
;
A
#
# COMPACT_ATOMS: atom_id res chain seq x y z
N MET A 1 -20.52 -83.29 -58.46
CA MET A 1 -21.73 -82.54 -58.04
C MET A 1 -22.27 -83.18 -56.79
N VAL A 2 -21.95 -82.60 -55.62
CA VAL A 2 -22.62 -82.89 -54.35
C VAL A 2 -23.43 -81.62 -54.04
N LYS A 3 -24.76 -81.75 -53.93
CA LYS A 3 -25.67 -80.64 -53.64
C LYS A 3 -25.65 -80.39 -52.14
N ALA A 4 -25.05 -79.29 -51.69
CA ALA A 4 -25.26 -78.77 -50.34
C ALA A 4 -26.57 -77.96 -50.33
N SER A 5 -27.51 -78.34 -49.45
CA SER A 5 -28.77 -77.63 -49.22
C SER A 5 -28.58 -76.57 -48.14
N LEU A 6 -28.88 -75.31 -48.46
CA LEU A 6 -28.82 -74.18 -47.54
C LEU A 6 -30.13 -74.10 -46.74
N THR A 7 -30.07 -74.21 -45.40
CA THR A 7 -31.25 -74.01 -44.53
C THR A 7 -31.05 -72.77 -43.68
N VAL A 8 -31.94 -71.79 -43.82
CA VAL A 8 -31.91 -70.51 -43.09
C VAL A 8 -32.92 -70.56 -41.94
N ARG A 9 -32.47 -70.36 -40.70
CA ARG A 9 -33.35 -70.09 -39.56
C ARG A 9 -33.35 -68.60 -39.24
N TYR A 10 -34.54 -68.01 -39.15
CA TYR A 10 -34.73 -66.63 -38.74
C TYR A 10 -34.76 -66.54 -37.21
N THR A 11 -33.91 -65.72 -36.62
CA THR A 11 -34.05 -65.28 -35.23
C THR A 11 -34.11 -63.76 -35.21
N THR A 12 -35.28 -63.22 -34.88
CA THR A 12 -35.50 -61.77 -34.73
C THR A 12 -35.04 -61.36 -33.33
N ILE A 13 -33.97 -60.56 -33.22
CA ILE A 13 -33.52 -60.01 -31.94
C ILE A 13 -34.26 -58.69 -31.69
N SER A 14 -35.08 -58.67 -30.64
CA SER A 14 -35.74 -57.47 -30.10
C SER A 14 -34.78 -56.72 -29.17
N PHE A 15 -34.57 -55.42 -29.39
CA PHE A 15 -33.78 -54.58 -28.51
C PHE A 15 -34.63 -54.10 -27.33
N ALA A 16 -34.32 -54.58 -26.12
CA ALA A 16 -34.81 -54.00 -24.88
C ALA A 16 -33.88 -52.85 -24.45
N THR A 17 -34.45 -51.66 -24.29
CA THR A 17 -33.81 -50.46 -23.74
C THR A 17 -33.57 -50.62 -22.24
N GLY A 18 -32.31 -50.52 -21.82
CA GLY A 18 -31.91 -50.50 -20.40
C GLY A 18 -30.78 -49.51 -20.17
N SER A 19 -31.11 -48.36 -19.55
CA SER A 19 -30.19 -47.32 -19.10
C SER A 19 -29.43 -47.78 -17.86
N VAL A 20 -28.10 -47.69 -17.87
CA VAL A 20 -27.29 -47.71 -16.64
C VAL A 20 -26.21 -46.63 -16.72
N ALA A 21 -26.28 -45.69 -15.78
CA ALA A 21 -25.29 -44.66 -15.52
C ALA A 21 -24.11 -45.25 -14.72
N ILE A 22 -22.87 -44.89 -15.10
CA ILE A 22 -21.67 -45.22 -14.31
C ILE A 22 -20.90 -43.94 -13.99
N LYS A 23 -20.75 -43.70 -12.69
CA LYS A 23 -19.94 -42.64 -12.05
C LYS A 23 -18.46 -42.77 -12.40
N SER A 24 -17.85 -41.62 -12.68
CA SER A 24 -16.43 -41.44 -12.99
C SER A 24 -15.61 -41.25 -11.71
N THR A 25 -14.58 -42.07 -11.51
CA THR A 25 -13.43 -41.75 -10.65
C THR A 25 -12.15 -42.06 -11.43
N ARG A 26 -11.43 -41.00 -11.84
CA ARG A 26 -10.12 -41.07 -12.49
C ARG A 26 -9.02 -40.74 -11.48
N ARG A 27 -8.09 -41.68 -11.25
CA ARG A 27 -6.67 -41.40 -10.99
C ARG A 27 -5.86 -42.13 -12.08
N ARG A 28 -5.11 -41.38 -12.89
CA ARG A 28 -4.19 -41.91 -13.91
C ARG A 28 -2.79 -42.08 -13.30
N ARG A 29 -2.20 -43.26 -13.46
CA ARG A 29 -0.76 -43.44 -13.71
C ARG A 29 -0.60 -44.02 -15.12
N PRO A 30 0.46 -43.69 -15.88
CA PRO A 30 0.62 -44.12 -17.26
C PRO A 30 1.16 -45.57 -17.30
N PRO A 31 0.77 -46.42 -18.28
CA PRO A 31 1.58 -47.58 -18.59
C PRO A 31 2.67 -47.20 -19.59
N THR A 32 3.86 -47.61 -19.22
CA THR A 32 5.11 -47.72 -19.96
C THR A 32 4.92 -48.36 -21.33
N PHE A 33 5.62 -47.80 -22.33
CA PHE A 33 5.84 -48.41 -23.64
C PHE A 33 6.44 -49.80 -23.49
N MET A 34 5.83 -50.81 -24.12
CA MET A 34 6.42 -52.11 -24.38
C MET A 34 6.67 -52.29 -25.89
N PRO A 35 7.68 -53.09 -26.28
CA PRO A 35 8.21 -53.11 -27.65
C PRO A 35 7.28 -53.83 -28.61
N ALA A 36 7.34 -53.40 -29.87
CA ALA A 36 6.65 -53.99 -31.00
C ALA A 36 7.23 -55.37 -31.37
N SER A 37 6.71 -56.45 -30.77
CA SER A 37 7.00 -57.81 -31.24
C SER A 37 6.08 -58.90 -30.67
N THR A 38 4.77 -58.67 -30.53
CA THR A 38 3.77 -59.77 -30.45
C THR A 38 2.33 -59.24 -30.54
N MET A 39 1.89 -58.85 -31.74
CA MET A 39 0.46 -58.87 -32.08
C MET A 39 0.33 -59.42 -33.49
N SER A 40 0.36 -60.75 -33.55
CA SER A 40 0.01 -61.55 -34.70
C SER A 40 -1.35 -61.09 -35.23
N VAL A 41 -1.32 -60.69 -36.49
CA VAL A 41 -2.42 -60.22 -37.32
C VAL A 41 -3.59 -61.20 -37.27
N PHE A 42 -4.64 -60.90 -36.50
CA PHE A 42 -5.95 -61.51 -36.72
C PHE A 42 -6.57 -60.84 -37.95
N TRP A 43 -6.35 -61.47 -39.10
CA TRP A 43 -6.97 -61.08 -40.36
C TRP A 43 -8.51 -61.16 -40.24
N LEU A 44 -9.16 -60.01 -40.35
CA LEU A 44 -10.58 -59.91 -40.70
C LEU A 44 -10.72 -60.46 -42.13
N THR A 45 -11.00 -61.75 -42.29
CA THR A 45 -11.19 -62.36 -43.61
C THR A 45 -12.51 -61.88 -44.20
N ARG A 46 -12.52 -60.72 -44.85
CA ARG A 46 -13.56 -60.33 -45.80
C ARG A 46 -13.53 -61.34 -46.95
N ARG A 47 -14.39 -62.35 -46.90
CA ARG A 47 -14.53 -63.32 -48.00
C ARG A 47 -15.72 -62.95 -48.86
N LEU A 48 -15.48 -62.86 -50.17
CA LEU A 48 -16.52 -62.86 -51.18
C LEU A 48 -17.08 -64.26 -51.34
N LEU A 49 -18.31 -64.47 -50.85
CA LEU A 49 -19.07 -65.69 -51.15
C LEU A 49 -20.02 -65.39 -52.32
N PRO A 50 -19.96 -66.16 -53.43
CA PRO A 50 -20.94 -66.03 -54.52
C PRO A 50 -22.24 -66.76 -54.18
N SER A 51 -23.38 -66.09 -54.38
CA SER A 51 -24.74 -66.62 -54.20
C SER A 51 -25.65 -66.20 -55.35
N THR A 52 -26.78 -66.88 -55.53
CA THR A 52 -27.84 -66.49 -56.49
C THR A 52 -29.11 -66.00 -55.77
N ALA A 53 -29.09 -65.92 -54.44
CA ALA A 53 -30.24 -65.52 -53.64
C ALA A 53 -30.45 -63.99 -53.64
N ALA A 54 -31.55 -63.54 -54.25
CA ALA A 54 -31.87 -62.13 -54.43
C ALA A 54 -32.23 -61.37 -53.13
N TRP A 55 -32.57 -62.08 -52.06
CA TRP A 55 -33.05 -61.50 -50.80
C TRP A 55 -31.93 -61.19 -49.79
N LEU A 56 -30.67 -61.49 -50.13
CA LEU A 56 -29.53 -61.25 -49.26
C LEU A 56 -29.25 -59.75 -49.15
N ALA A 57 -29.20 -59.21 -47.94
CA ALA A 57 -28.95 -57.80 -47.68
C ALA A 57 -27.94 -57.62 -46.52
N PRO A 58 -27.26 -56.46 -46.44
CA PRO A 58 -26.46 -56.14 -45.27
C PRO A 58 -27.30 -56.19 -43.97
N ALA A 59 -26.63 -56.43 -42.85
CA ALA A 59 -27.21 -56.63 -41.51
C ALA A 59 -28.01 -57.93 -41.28
N GLN A 60 -28.01 -58.87 -42.23
CA GLN A 60 -28.55 -60.21 -42.01
C GLN A 60 -27.49 -61.16 -41.43
N VAL A 61 -27.92 -62.11 -40.59
CA VAL A 61 -27.06 -63.22 -40.12
C VAL A 61 -27.37 -64.46 -40.93
N LEU A 62 -26.33 -65.03 -41.54
CA LEU A 62 -26.41 -66.18 -42.43
C LEU A 62 -25.71 -67.39 -41.80
N THR A 63 -26.45 -68.48 -41.57
CA THR A 63 -25.86 -69.76 -41.20
C THR A 63 -25.67 -70.60 -42.46
N VAL A 64 -24.43 -71.05 -42.71
CA VAL A 64 -24.11 -71.90 -43.88
C VAL A 64 -24.05 -73.36 -43.42
N THR A 65 -24.79 -74.24 -44.10
CA THR A 65 -24.86 -75.67 -43.79
C THR A 65 -24.24 -76.50 -44.92
N ASP A 66 -23.48 -77.55 -44.60
CA ASP A 66 -22.89 -78.51 -45.54
C ASP A 66 -23.22 -79.97 -45.14
N SER A 67 -23.03 -80.92 -46.04
CA SER A 67 -23.18 -82.35 -45.80
C SER A 67 -22.13 -82.89 -44.80
N LEU A 68 -22.49 -83.90 -44.00
CA LEU A 68 -21.62 -84.49 -42.98
C LEU A 68 -20.71 -85.59 -43.58
N PRO A 69 -19.38 -85.57 -43.34
CA PRO A 69 -18.64 -84.59 -42.53
C PRO A 69 -18.42 -83.26 -43.26
N SER A 70 -18.55 -82.14 -42.53
CA SER A 70 -18.48 -80.77 -43.09
C SER A 70 -17.13 -80.48 -43.74
N THR A 71 -17.17 -80.00 -44.98
CA THR A 71 -15.99 -79.51 -45.71
C THR A 71 -15.82 -77.99 -45.64
N LEU A 72 -16.68 -77.31 -44.88
CA LEU A 72 -16.64 -75.86 -44.75
C LEU A 72 -15.36 -75.41 -44.02
N PRO A 73 -14.66 -74.38 -44.51
CA PRO A 73 -13.58 -73.75 -43.78
C PRO A 73 -14.06 -73.29 -42.41
N ALA A 74 -13.27 -73.53 -41.35
CA ALA A 74 -13.63 -73.24 -39.95
C ALA A 74 -14.34 -71.89 -39.72
N PRO A 75 -13.95 -70.75 -40.36
CA PRO A 75 -14.62 -69.46 -40.13
C PRO A 75 -16.04 -69.32 -40.70
N VAL A 76 -16.50 -70.26 -41.53
CA VAL A 76 -17.82 -70.27 -42.19
C VAL A 76 -18.74 -71.33 -41.55
N GLN A 77 -18.23 -72.07 -40.55
CA GLN A 77 -19.01 -73.05 -39.78
C GLN A 77 -19.92 -72.34 -38.77
N ASP A 78 -19.51 -71.18 -38.26
CA ASP A 78 -20.32 -70.31 -37.41
C ASP A 78 -21.20 -69.36 -38.25
N PRO A 79 -22.32 -68.83 -37.70
CA PRO A 79 -23.14 -67.86 -38.40
C PRO A 79 -22.32 -66.63 -38.83
N LEU A 80 -22.70 -66.00 -39.94
CA LEU A 80 -21.98 -64.87 -40.55
C LEU A 80 -22.87 -63.63 -40.60
N LEU A 81 -22.40 -62.48 -40.14
CA LEU A 81 -23.07 -61.19 -40.34
C LEU A 81 -22.69 -60.60 -41.69
N ILE A 82 -23.68 -60.33 -42.55
CA ILE A 82 -23.47 -59.68 -43.85
C ILE A 82 -23.23 -58.18 -43.63
N THR A 83 -22.06 -57.70 -44.05
CA THR A 83 -21.61 -56.30 -43.94
C THR A 83 -21.72 -55.52 -45.24
N GLY A 84 -21.89 -56.22 -46.37
CA GLY A 84 -22.09 -55.63 -47.68
C GLY A 84 -22.51 -56.67 -48.72
N THR A 85 -23.26 -56.24 -49.73
CA THR A 85 -23.74 -57.09 -50.83
C THR A 85 -23.52 -56.38 -52.16
N GLY A 86 -22.94 -57.08 -53.14
CA GLY A 86 -22.86 -56.62 -54.53
C GLY A 86 -23.74 -57.50 -55.41
N PHE A 87 -24.53 -56.89 -56.30
CA PHE A 87 -25.41 -57.61 -57.21
C PHE A 87 -24.96 -57.38 -58.66
N THR A 88 -24.75 -58.45 -59.40
CA THR A 88 -24.43 -58.42 -60.83
C THR A 88 -25.35 -59.39 -61.55
N ALA A 89 -26.05 -58.93 -62.59
CA ALA A 89 -26.93 -59.76 -63.42
C ALA A 89 -26.99 -59.20 -64.85
N SER A 90 -27.18 -60.06 -65.84
CA SER A 90 -27.42 -59.63 -67.24
C SER A 90 -28.41 -60.56 -67.93
N ARG A 91 -28.87 -60.22 -69.15
CA ARG A 91 -29.72 -61.13 -69.94
C ARG A 91 -29.00 -62.39 -70.44
N ARG A 92 -27.66 -62.43 -70.35
CA ARG A 92 -26.82 -63.58 -70.73
C ARG A 92 -26.30 -64.38 -69.53
N GLU A 93 -26.32 -63.81 -68.33
CA GLU A 93 -25.75 -64.41 -67.12
C GLU A 93 -26.74 -64.36 -65.94
N ALA A 94 -26.85 -65.46 -65.21
CA ALA A 94 -27.71 -65.54 -64.03
C ALA A 94 -27.26 -64.56 -62.93
N LEU A 95 -28.20 -64.15 -62.07
CA LEU A 95 -27.93 -63.27 -60.93
C LEU A 95 -26.80 -63.84 -60.07
N ARG A 96 -25.74 -63.05 -59.91
CA ARG A 96 -24.63 -63.32 -59.02
C ARG A 96 -24.58 -62.25 -57.94
N VAL A 97 -24.67 -62.70 -56.69
CA VAL A 97 -24.58 -61.89 -55.48
C VAL A 97 -23.23 -62.16 -54.85
N SER A 98 -22.42 -61.12 -54.68
CA SER A 98 -21.19 -61.15 -53.89
C SER A 98 -21.47 -60.68 -52.47
N LEU A 99 -21.07 -61.47 -51.48
CA LEU A 99 -21.28 -61.16 -50.08
C LEU A 99 -19.97 -60.74 -49.42
N LEU A 100 -19.99 -59.66 -48.66
CA LEU A 100 -18.95 -59.34 -47.69
C LEU A 100 -19.50 -59.62 -46.30
N ALA A 101 -18.99 -60.65 -45.63
CA ALA A 101 -19.46 -61.03 -44.31
C ALA A 101 -18.31 -61.20 -43.31
N VAL A 102 -18.65 -61.13 -42.03
CA VAL A 102 -17.75 -61.42 -40.89
C VAL A 102 -18.40 -62.49 -40.00
N PRO A 103 -17.63 -63.31 -39.27
CA PRO A 103 -18.21 -64.22 -38.28
C PRO A 103 -19.08 -63.47 -37.27
N TYR A 104 -20.31 -63.94 -37.10
CA TYR A 104 -21.24 -63.43 -36.11
C TYR A 104 -20.87 -63.98 -34.74
N SER A 105 -20.85 -63.10 -33.75
CA SER A 105 -20.62 -63.44 -32.35
C SER A 105 -21.47 -62.50 -31.49
N GLU A 106 -22.08 -63.06 -30.44
CA GLU A 106 -22.82 -62.26 -29.44
C GLU A 106 -21.89 -61.44 -28.56
N THR A 107 -20.61 -61.82 -28.46
CA THR A 107 -19.61 -61.13 -27.65
C THR A 107 -18.76 -60.13 -28.44
N LEU A 108 -18.69 -60.28 -29.77
CA LEU A 108 -17.89 -59.43 -30.65
C LEU A 108 -18.75 -58.74 -31.71
N CYS A 109 -19.04 -57.46 -31.48
CA CYS A 109 -19.81 -56.62 -32.41
C CYS A 109 -18.96 -56.14 -33.59
N TRP A 110 -19.51 -56.22 -34.80
CA TRP A 110 -18.93 -55.56 -35.97
C TRP A 110 -19.03 -54.03 -35.85
N ARG A 111 -17.97 -53.33 -36.24
CA ARG A 111 -17.95 -51.86 -36.36
C ARG A 111 -17.40 -51.45 -37.72
N PRO A 112 -17.98 -50.44 -38.39
CA PRO A 112 -17.40 -49.92 -39.62
C PRO A 112 -16.02 -49.30 -39.36
N PRO A 113 -15.15 -49.24 -40.38
CA PRO A 113 -13.91 -48.47 -40.30
C PRO A 113 -14.19 -47.02 -39.91
N LEU A 114 -13.37 -46.47 -39.02
CA LEU A 114 -13.50 -45.08 -38.59
C LEU A 114 -13.16 -44.14 -39.75
N LEU A 115 -14.03 -43.16 -40.01
CA LEU A 115 -13.71 -42.06 -40.90
C LEU A 115 -12.65 -41.15 -40.26
N PRO A 116 -11.77 -40.51 -41.06
CA PRO A 116 -10.88 -39.48 -40.56
C PRO A 116 -11.68 -38.39 -39.85
N ARG A 117 -11.23 -37.96 -38.65
CA ARG A 117 -11.85 -36.84 -37.95
C ARG A 117 -11.65 -35.54 -38.75
N PRO A 118 -12.66 -34.66 -38.83
CA PRO A 118 -12.47 -33.30 -39.32
C PRO A 118 -11.37 -32.60 -38.52
N LYS A 119 -10.53 -31.81 -39.20
CA LYS A 119 -9.44 -31.06 -38.57
C LYS A 119 -9.45 -29.60 -39.01
N VAL A 120 -9.24 -28.70 -38.06
CA VAL A 120 -8.95 -27.28 -38.31
C VAL A 120 -7.44 -27.10 -38.16
N THR A 121 -6.75 -26.83 -39.27
CA THR A 121 -5.27 -26.74 -39.31
C THR A 121 -4.71 -25.39 -38.86
N GLY A 122 -5.56 -24.44 -38.45
CA GLY A 122 -5.18 -23.09 -38.03
C GLY A 122 -6.05 -22.53 -36.92
N THR A 123 -6.07 -21.20 -36.80
CA THR A 123 -6.97 -20.50 -35.87
C THR A 123 -8.19 -19.95 -36.60
N MET A 124 -9.28 -19.78 -35.86
CA MET A 124 -10.50 -19.12 -36.34
C MET A 124 -10.75 -17.87 -35.51
N THR A 125 -11.26 -16.81 -36.14
CA THR A 125 -11.66 -15.62 -35.42
C THR A 125 -13.03 -15.82 -34.78
N ALA A 126 -13.18 -15.27 -33.58
CA ALA A 126 -14.42 -15.23 -32.84
C ALA A 126 -14.47 -13.97 -31.99
N ARG A 127 -15.65 -13.63 -31.47
CA ARG A 127 -15.83 -12.52 -30.53
C ARG A 127 -16.33 -13.02 -29.20
N VAL A 128 -15.77 -12.50 -28.11
CA VAL A 128 -16.26 -12.79 -26.76
C VAL A 128 -17.69 -12.29 -26.62
N THR A 129 -18.59 -13.16 -26.15
CA THR A 129 -20.02 -12.87 -26.00
C THR A 129 -20.44 -12.93 -24.52
N SER A 130 -21.51 -12.22 -24.19
CA SER A 130 -22.12 -12.16 -22.84
C SER A 130 -23.62 -12.39 -22.96
N ALA A 131 -24.28 -12.99 -21.97
CA ALA A 131 -25.75 -13.01 -21.90
C ALA A 131 -26.34 -11.60 -21.74
N LYS A 132 -25.58 -10.65 -21.20
CA LYS A 132 -25.99 -9.26 -21.06
C LYS A 132 -25.54 -8.45 -22.28
N ALA A 133 -26.44 -7.66 -22.85
CA ALA A 133 -26.08 -6.70 -23.89
C ALA A 133 -25.20 -5.58 -23.33
N ASN A 134 -24.13 -5.23 -24.05
CA ASN A 134 -23.15 -4.20 -23.68
C ASN A 134 -22.56 -4.42 -22.28
N ASP A 135 -22.18 -5.65 -21.99
CA ASP A 135 -21.55 -6.02 -20.73
C ASP A 135 -20.17 -5.36 -20.62
N ILE A 136 -20.04 -4.51 -19.61
CA ILE A 136 -18.80 -3.79 -19.31
C ILE A 136 -17.78 -4.69 -18.60
N TYR A 137 -18.20 -5.89 -18.17
CA TYR A 137 -17.34 -6.91 -17.57
C TYR A 137 -17.34 -8.18 -18.42
N ALA A 138 -16.34 -9.02 -18.20
CA ALA A 138 -16.27 -10.32 -18.85
C ALA A 138 -17.32 -11.28 -18.26
N TRP A 139 -18.06 -11.98 -19.11
CA TRP A 139 -19.01 -13.00 -18.67
C TRP A 139 -18.38 -14.39 -18.68
N GLN A 140 -17.68 -14.68 -17.59
CA GLN A 140 -17.01 -15.96 -17.36
C GLN A 140 -17.87 -16.89 -16.51
N ASP A 141 -17.66 -18.20 -16.62
CA ASP A 141 -18.24 -19.15 -15.67
C ASP A 141 -17.42 -19.24 -14.37
N ALA A 142 -17.87 -20.09 -13.43
CA ALA A 142 -17.19 -20.30 -12.15
C ALA A 142 -15.75 -20.82 -12.27
N SER A 143 -15.36 -21.35 -13.45
CA SER A 143 -14.00 -21.82 -13.76
C SER A 143 -13.18 -20.80 -14.57
N GLY A 144 -13.72 -19.62 -14.85
CA GLY A 144 -13.06 -18.59 -15.65
C GLY A 144 -13.06 -18.87 -17.17
N LEU A 145 -13.96 -19.75 -17.66
CA LEU A 145 -14.12 -20.02 -19.09
C LEU A 145 -14.99 -18.94 -19.74
N TYR A 146 -14.71 -18.66 -21.01
CA TYR A 146 -15.40 -17.66 -21.82
C TYR A 146 -16.38 -18.31 -22.76
N ARG A 147 -17.37 -17.56 -23.23
CA ARG A 147 -18.18 -17.95 -24.39
C ARG A 147 -17.83 -17.04 -25.56
N VAL A 148 -17.88 -17.59 -26.76
CA VAL A 148 -17.49 -16.88 -27.98
C VAL A 148 -18.51 -17.12 -29.09
N LYS A 149 -18.69 -16.14 -29.96
CA LYS A 149 -19.39 -16.32 -31.22
C LYS A 149 -18.36 -16.42 -32.33
N PHE A 150 -18.29 -17.58 -32.99
CA PHE A 150 -17.39 -17.79 -34.13
C PHE A 150 -17.89 -16.97 -35.32
N ASP A 151 -16.98 -16.28 -36.01
CA ASP A 151 -17.34 -15.46 -37.18
C ASP A 151 -17.99 -16.25 -38.33
N PRO A 152 -17.57 -17.49 -38.66
CA PRO A 152 -18.25 -18.28 -39.68
C PRO A 152 -19.54 -18.96 -39.20
N ASP A 153 -19.91 -18.84 -37.92
CA ASP A 153 -21.18 -19.38 -37.42
C ASP A 153 -22.34 -18.51 -37.91
N ARG A 154 -23.12 -19.06 -38.84
CA ARG A 154 -24.27 -18.40 -39.47
C ARG A 154 -25.59 -18.68 -38.76
N ASP A 155 -25.58 -19.58 -37.77
CA ASP A 155 -26.79 -19.93 -37.04
C ASP A 155 -27.15 -18.81 -36.05
N GLU A 156 -28.43 -18.49 -35.96
CA GLU A 156 -28.95 -17.57 -34.95
C GLU A 156 -29.17 -18.32 -33.64
N LYS A 157 -28.34 -18.01 -32.64
CA LYS A 157 -28.43 -18.54 -31.27
C LYS A 157 -28.68 -17.40 -30.30
N GLY A 158 -29.25 -17.72 -29.14
CA GLY A 158 -29.43 -16.75 -28.06
C GLY A 158 -28.09 -16.14 -27.64
N GLN A 159 -28.10 -14.85 -27.31
CA GLN A 159 -26.89 -14.14 -26.89
C GLN A 159 -26.30 -14.80 -25.64
N GLY A 160 -25.02 -15.11 -25.69
CA GLY A 160 -24.35 -15.86 -24.64
C GLY A 160 -24.55 -17.38 -24.68
N GLN A 161 -25.17 -17.93 -25.71
CA GLN A 161 -25.37 -19.38 -25.90
C GLN A 161 -24.82 -19.85 -27.25
N GLU A 162 -23.96 -19.06 -27.89
CA GLU A 162 -23.43 -19.30 -29.22
C GLU A 162 -22.37 -20.42 -29.25
N SER A 163 -21.62 -20.58 -28.15
CA SER A 163 -20.63 -21.65 -27.97
C SER A 163 -20.70 -22.31 -26.60
N MET A 164 -20.10 -23.50 -26.51
CA MET A 164 -19.66 -24.04 -25.22
C MET A 164 -18.55 -23.17 -24.62
N PRO A 165 -18.38 -23.18 -23.28
CA PRO A 165 -17.32 -22.42 -22.64
C PRO A 165 -15.92 -22.88 -23.06
N VAL A 166 -15.05 -21.91 -23.37
CA VAL A 166 -13.68 -22.11 -23.87
C VAL A 166 -12.65 -21.50 -22.93
N ARG A 167 -11.45 -22.10 -22.89
CA ARG A 167 -10.35 -21.64 -22.04
C ARG A 167 -9.63 -20.46 -22.68
N LEU A 168 -9.05 -19.59 -21.85
CA LEU A 168 -8.09 -18.58 -22.28
C LEU A 168 -6.66 -19.08 -22.02
N ALA A 169 -5.84 -19.15 -23.06
CA ALA A 169 -4.41 -19.34 -22.93
C ALA A 169 -3.79 -18.09 -22.30
N LYS A 170 -2.95 -18.28 -21.27
CA LYS A 170 -2.37 -17.20 -20.47
C LYS A 170 -0.84 -17.31 -20.49
N PRO A 171 -0.11 -16.18 -20.44
CA PRO A 171 1.35 -16.19 -20.35
C PRO A 171 1.88 -16.92 -19.11
N TYR A 172 1.13 -16.91 -18.01
CA TYR A 172 1.49 -17.59 -16.76
C TYR A 172 0.24 -18.05 -16.01
N GLY A 173 0.28 -19.23 -15.40
CA GLY A 173 -0.82 -19.79 -14.62
C GLY A 173 -0.40 -20.94 -13.71
N GLY A 174 -1.06 -21.04 -12.56
CA GLY A 174 -0.96 -22.12 -11.57
C GLY A 174 -2.31 -22.30 -10.85
N ASP A 175 -2.30 -22.97 -9.69
CA ASP A 175 -3.54 -23.34 -8.98
C ASP A 175 -4.26 -22.12 -8.36
N VAL A 176 -3.51 -21.22 -7.70
CA VAL A 176 -4.05 -20.02 -7.02
C VAL A 176 -3.46 -18.69 -7.52
N TYR A 177 -2.57 -18.73 -8.51
CA TYR A 177 -1.87 -17.56 -9.06
C TYR A 177 -1.78 -17.63 -10.59
N GLY A 178 -1.59 -16.49 -11.25
CA GLY A 178 -1.44 -16.43 -12.70
C GLY A 178 -1.64 -15.03 -13.28
N PHE A 179 -1.55 -14.94 -14.61
CA PHE A 179 -1.74 -13.71 -15.36
C PHE A 179 -3.10 -13.74 -16.07
N HIS A 180 -4.06 -12.95 -15.60
CA HIS A 180 -5.41 -12.93 -16.17
C HIS A 180 -5.93 -11.49 -16.29
N PHE A 181 -6.02 -11.01 -17.53
CA PHE A 181 -6.82 -9.82 -17.86
C PHE A 181 -8.14 -10.25 -18.49
N PRO A 182 -9.29 -9.98 -17.85
CA PRO A 182 -10.58 -10.36 -18.38
C PRO A 182 -10.84 -9.78 -19.76
N LEU A 183 -11.18 -10.63 -20.73
CA LEU A 183 -11.62 -10.17 -22.06
C LEU A 183 -13.09 -9.73 -21.99
N ILE A 184 -13.35 -8.46 -22.29
CA ILE A 184 -14.70 -7.89 -22.25
C ILE A 184 -15.51 -8.30 -23.49
N GLN A 185 -16.83 -8.15 -23.42
CA GLN A 185 -17.72 -8.43 -24.55
C GLN A 185 -17.25 -7.69 -25.81
N GLY A 186 -17.28 -8.38 -26.95
CA GLY A 186 -16.91 -7.82 -28.25
C GLY A 186 -15.43 -7.93 -28.59
N THR A 187 -14.57 -8.27 -27.62
CA THR A 187 -13.13 -8.48 -27.87
C THR A 187 -12.95 -9.56 -28.94
N GLU A 188 -12.23 -9.22 -30.01
CA GLU A 188 -11.87 -10.18 -31.05
C GLU A 188 -10.76 -11.11 -30.55
N VAL A 189 -10.93 -12.41 -30.80
CA VAL A 189 -10.02 -13.44 -30.32
C VAL A 189 -9.71 -14.45 -31.41
N ALA A 190 -8.46 -14.94 -31.41
CA ALA A 190 -8.06 -16.08 -32.20
C ALA A 190 -8.31 -17.37 -31.40
N ILE A 191 -9.19 -18.23 -31.91
CA ILE A 191 -9.48 -19.55 -31.35
C ILE A 191 -8.58 -20.59 -32.01
N ALA A 192 -7.77 -21.27 -31.21
CA ALA A 192 -7.01 -22.43 -31.62
C ALA A 192 -7.69 -23.71 -31.16
N PHE A 193 -7.33 -24.83 -31.79
CA PHE A 193 -7.95 -26.13 -31.55
C PHE A 193 -6.88 -27.14 -31.15
N HIS A 194 -7.10 -27.87 -30.06
CA HIS A 194 -6.11 -28.86 -29.58
C HIS A 194 -5.92 -29.97 -30.63
N GLU A 195 -4.70 -30.13 -31.15
CA GLU A 195 -4.40 -31.06 -32.27
C GLU A 195 -5.26 -30.86 -33.54
N GLY A 196 -5.86 -29.67 -33.68
CA GLY A 196 -6.81 -29.36 -34.75
C GLY A 196 -8.20 -29.96 -34.56
N ASP A 197 -8.54 -30.49 -33.38
CA ASP A 197 -9.86 -31.04 -33.05
C ASP A 197 -10.91 -29.91 -32.87
N PRO A 198 -11.90 -29.77 -33.77
CA PRO A 198 -12.93 -28.71 -33.69
C PRO A 198 -13.70 -28.71 -32.36
N ASP A 199 -13.79 -29.87 -31.70
CA ASP A 199 -14.52 -30.03 -30.43
C ASP A 199 -13.71 -29.56 -29.21
N ARG A 200 -12.45 -29.14 -29.40
CA ARG A 200 -11.54 -28.69 -28.34
C ARG A 200 -10.97 -27.30 -28.57
N PRO A 201 -11.82 -26.27 -28.68
CA PRO A 201 -11.39 -24.89 -28.84
C PRO A 201 -10.81 -24.28 -27.57
N TYR A 202 -9.86 -23.37 -27.74
CA TYR A 202 -9.40 -22.45 -26.71
C TYR A 202 -8.98 -21.12 -27.33
N ILE A 203 -9.13 -20.01 -26.59
CA ILE A 203 -8.66 -18.70 -26.99
C ILE A 203 -7.13 -18.68 -26.87
N ALA A 204 -6.45 -18.48 -27.99
CA ALA A 204 -4.99 -18.37 -28.03
C ALA A 204 -4.51 -16.94 -27.76
N HIS A 205 -5.13 -15.95 -28.41
CA HIS A 205 -4.75 -14.53 -28.30
C HIS A 205 -5.98 -13.63 -28.47
N ALA A 206 -5.90 -12.42 -27.91
CA ALA A 206 -6.79 -11.32 -28.26
C ALA A 206 -6.20 -10.53 -29.43
N LEU A 207 -7.07 -10.01 -30.30
CA LEU A 207 -6.71 -9.25 -31.49
C LEU A 207 -7.31 -7.86 -31.40
N HIS A 208 -6.59 -6.87 -31.94
CA HIS A 208 -7.14 -5.55 -32.21
C HIS A 208 -7.70 -5.50 -33.64
N ASP A 209 -8.66 -4.63 -33.88
CA ASP A 209 -9.29 -4.45 -35.19
C ASP A 209 -9.37 -2.96 -35.56
N SER A 210 -9.91 -2.64 -36.74
CA SER A 210 -10.00 -1.25 -37.22
C SER A 210 -10.95 -0.37 -36.40
N ARG A 211 -11.86 -0.97 -35.62
CA ARG A 211 -12.78 -0.27 -34.72
C ARG A 211 -12.21 -0.16 -33.31
N HIS A 212 -11.33 -1.08 -32.92
CA HIS A 212 -10.68 -1.16 -31.62
C HIS A 212 -9.16 -1.17 -31.80
N VAL A 213 -8.61 0.00 -32.12
CA VAL A 213 -7.16 0.17 -32.36
C VAL A 213 -6.34 -0.03 -31.09
N ASP A 214 -5.10 -0.48 -31.26
CA ASP A 214 -4.16 -0.68 -30.16
C ASP A 214 -3.77 0.67 -29.49
N PRO A 215 -3.56 0.71 -28.16
CA PRO A 215 -3.02 1.89 -27.47
C PRO A 215 -1.66 2.37 -27.99
N VAL A 216 -0.87 1.50 -28.63
CA VAL A 216 0.44 1.80 -29.21
C VAL A 216 0.33 1.77 -30.74
N THR A 217 0.68 2.89 -31.36
CA THR A 217 0.59 3.12 -32.81
C THR A 217 1.88 3.75 -33.32
N GLU A 218 1.98 4.00 -34.62
CA GLU A 218 3.10 4.76 -35.22
C GLU A 218 3.38 6.10 -34.53
N LYS A 219 2.34 6.73 -33.96
CA LYS A 219 2.46 8.02 -33.25
C LYS A 219 3.18 7.91 -31.91
N ASN A 220 3.40 6.70 -31.40
CA ASN A 220 3.98 6.43 -30.07
C ASN A 220 4.70 5.07 -30.04
N SER A 221 5.42 4.74 -31.11
CA SER A 221 6.05 3.43 -31.31
C SER A 221 7.11 3.06 -30.27
N THR A 222 7.62 4.02 -29.49
CA THR A 222 8.57 3.81 -28.39
C THR A 222 7.90 3.56 -27.04
N ARG A 223 6.55 3.49 -26.98
CA ARG A 223 5.81 3.25 -25.74
C ARG A 223 5.40 1.79 -25.58
N ASN A 224 5.58 1.30 -24.37
CA ASN A 224 5.02 0.05 -23.88
C ASN A 224 3.89 0.38 -22.89
N VAL A 225 2.70 -0.18 -23.07
CA VAL A 225 1.53 0.16 -22.25
C VAL A 225 0.73 -1.07 -21.87
N ILE A 226 0.55 -1.29 -20.57
CA ILE A 226 -0.49 -2.14 -20.00
C ILE A 226 -1.60 -1.21 -19.52
N ARG A 227 -2.78 -1.28 -20.14
CA ARG A 227 -3.92 -0.40 -19.84
C ARG A 227 -5.21 -1.19 -19.68
N THR A 228 -5.90 -0.96 -18.57
CA THR A 228 -7.24 -1.51 -18.30
C THR A 228 -8.35 -0.58 -18.83
N PRO A 229 -9.60 -1.06 -18.99
CA PRO A 229 -10.72 -0.26 -19.49
C PRO A 229 -10.98 1.02 -18.69
N THR A 230 -10.81 0.99 -17.36
CA THR A 230 -10.96 2.15 -16.47
C THR A 230 -9.70 3.03 -16.40
N ASN A 231 -8.78 2.87 -17.36
CA ASN A 231 -7.56 3.65 -17.52
C ASN A 231 -6.52 3.47 -16.40
N ASN A 232 -6.59 2.39 -15.59
CA ASN A 232 -5.43 1.99 -14.79
C ASN A 232 -4.34 1.56 -15.76
N LYS A 233 -3.15 2.12 -15.62
CA LYS A 233 -2.06 1.94 -16.58
C LYS A 233 -0.71 1.78 -15.91
N LEU A 234 0.08 0.89 -16.49
CA LEU A 234 1.54 0.86 -16.38
C LEU A 234 2.08 1.19 -17.77
N ARG A 235 2.80 2.30 -17.89
CA ARG A 235 3.40 2.77 -19.14
C ARG A 235 4.91 2.89 -18.95
N MET A 236 5.67 2.41 -19.92
CA MET A 236 7.12 2.60 -20.04
C MET A 236 7.39 3.27 -21.39
N GLU A 237 8.10 4.39 -21.38
CA GLU A 237 8.55 5.11 -22.58
C GLU A 237 10.04 4.85 -22.76
N ASP A 238 10.43 4.35 -23.94
CA ASP A 238 11.82 4.01 -24.27
C ASP A 238 12.48 5.01 -25.22
N LYS A 239 11.82 6.15 -25.51
CA LYS A 239 12.44 7.22 -26.29
C LYS A 239 13.73 7.67 -25.59
N ARG A 240 14.86 7.52 -26.29
CA ARG A 240 16.19 7.73 -25.72
C ARG A 240 16.39 9.16 -25.22
N GLY A 241 16.84 9.30 -23.97
CA GLY A 241 17.00 10.58 -23.28
C GLY A 241 15.70 11.17 -22.72
N GLU A 242 14.55 10.53 -22.96
CA GLU A 242 13.21 10.92 -22.46
C GLU A 242 12.49 9.72 -21.82
N GLU A 243 13.26 8.76 -21.31
CA GLU A 243 12.72 7.55 -20.72
C GLU A 243 11.91 7.87 -19.47
N HIS A 244 10.75 7.21 -19.34
CA HIS A 244 9.96 7.34 -18.12
C HIS A 244 9.03 6.15 -17.88
N ILE A 245 8.71 5.92 -16.61
CA ILE A 245 7.71 4.95 -16.16
C ILE A 245 6.55 5.70 -15.52
N LYS A 246 5.32 5.33 -15.88
CA LYS A 246 4.09 5.87 -15.29
C LYS A 246 3.21 4.73 -14.80
N LEU A 247 2.99 4.68 -13.50
CA LEU A 247 1.94 3.88 -12.87
C LEU A 247 0.80 4.81 -12.44
N SER A 248 -0.41 4.58 -12.95
CA SER A 248 -1.51 5.52 -12.77
C SER A 248 -2.85 4.82 -12.63
N THR A 249 -3.70 5.35 -11.75
CA THR A 249 -5.14 5.09 -11.66
C THR A 249 -5.91 6.40 -11.73
N GLU A 250 -7.14 6.39 -12.23
CA GLU A 250 -7.98 7.61 -12.28
C GLU A 250 -8.53 7.99 -10.91
N TYR A 251 -8.64 7.03 -9.98
CA TYR A 251 -9.19 7.28 -8.65
C TYR A 251 -8.34 8.29 -7.87
N GLY A 252 -9.02 9.22 -7.18
CA GLY A 252 -8.35 10.27 -6.41
C GLY A 252 -7.64 11.31 -7.29
N GLY A 253 -8.25 11.69 -8.42
CA GLY A 253 -7.76 12.80 -9.24
C GLY A 253 -6.47 12.50 -9.99
N LYS A 254 -6.33 11.27 -10.48
CA LYS A 254 -5.08 10.70 -11.01
C LYS A 254 -4.02 10.51 -9.92
N THR A 255 -4.17 9.42 -9.17
CA THR A 255 -3.13 8.91 -8.27
C THR A 255 -2.05 8.22 -9.09
N GLN A 256 -0.81 8.72 -9.00
CA GLN A 256 0.27 8.35 -9.91
C GLN A 256 1.63 8.27 -9.23
N LEU A 257 2.43 7.32 -9.69
CA LEU A 257 3.88 7.30 -9.54
C LEU A 257 4.48 7.50 -10.95
N ASN A 258 5.16 8.63 -11.15
CA ASN A 258 5.87 8.94 -12.39
C ASN A 258 7.39 8.98 -12.10
N LEU A 259 8.19 8.27 -12.90
CA LEU A 259 9.65 8.14 -12.73
C LEU A 259 10.35 8.51 -14.04
N GLY A 260 11.37 9.38 -14.00
CA GLY A 260 12.18 9.76 -15.15
C GLY A 260 11.74 11.08 -15.79
N HIS A 261 11.66 11.13 -17.12
CA HIS A 261 11.21 12.29 -17.90
C HIS A 261 9.68 12.40 -17.91
N ASN A 262 9.10 13.04 -16.89
CA ASN A 262 7.65 13.01 -16.66
C ASN A 262 6.94 14.01 -17.58
N VAL A 263 6.07 13.51 -18.47
CA VAL A 263 5.34 14.34 -19.44
C VAL A 263 3.86 14.54 -19.12
N ASN A 264 3.29 15.65 -19.61
CA ASN A 264 1.85 15.93 -19.59
C ASN A 264 1.09 15.11 -20.66
N ALA A 265 -0.20 15.41 -20.89
CA ALA A 265 -1.01 14.69 -21.88
C ALA A 265 -0.55 14.96 -23.33
N GLN A 266 -0.04 16.17 -23.59
CA GLN A 266 0.53 16.64 -24.84
C GLN A 266 1.95 16.10 -25.11
N ARG A 267 2.51 15.36 -24.14
CA ARG A 267 3.88 14.81 -24.15
C ARG A 267 4.97 15.86 -23.96
N GLU A 268 4.62 17.02 -23.43
CA GLU A 268 5.59 18.03 -23.02
C GLU A 268 6.09 17.69 -21.62
N LEU A 269 7.38 17.92 -21.39
CA LEU A 269 8.00 17.73 -20.08
C LEU A 269 7.31 18.60 -19.03
N ARG A 270 6.92 18.00 -17.91
CA ARG A 270 6.34 18.69 -16.74
C ARG A 270 7.16 18.55 -15.47
N GLY A 271 8.23 17.75 -15.49
CA GLY A 271 9.15 17.56 -14.38
C GLY A 271 10.05 16.35 -14.57
N GLU A 272 11.19 16.34 -13.91
CA GLU A 272 12.19 15.27 -13.97
C GLU A 272 12.37 14.63 -12.60
N GLY A 273 12.64 13.33 -12.57
CA GLY A 273 12.84 12.56 -11.35
C GLY A 273 11.60 11.74 -10.97
N ALA A 274 11.34 11.62 -9.66
CA ALA A 274 10.23 10.83 -9.13
C ALA A 274 9.12 11.74 -8.59
N GLU A 275 7.88 11.50 -9.04
CA GLU A 275 6.69 12.17 -8.53
C GLU A 275 5.69 11.14 -8.04
N LEU A 276 5.33 11.23 -6.75
CA LEU A 276 4.16 10.59 -6.17
C LEU A 276 3.07 11.67 -6.01
N ARG A 277 2.00 11.62 -6.81
CA ARG A 277 0.87 12.58 -6.72
C ARG A 277 -0.48 11.90 -6.52
N THR A 278 -1.38 12.60 -5.85
CA THR A 278 -2.82 12.29 -5.74
C THR A 278 -3.57 13.54 -5.28
N ASP A 279 -4.87 13.63 -5.58
CA ASP A 279 -5.77 14.65 -5.02
C ASP A 279 -6.34 14.21 -3.65
N LYS A 280 -5.92 13.04 -3.16
CA LYS A 280 -6.25 12.48 -1.84
C LYS A 280 -5.02 12.55 -0.93
N TRP A 281 -5.01 11.75 0.14
CA TRP A 281 -3.89 11.70 1.07
C TRP A 281 -2.70 10.93 0.48
N VAL A 282 -1.49 11.41 0.78
CA VAL A 282 -0.25 10.65 0.64
C VAL A 282 0.16 10.15 2.02
N SER A 283 0.33 8.84 2.18
CA SER A 283 0.83 8.23 3.41
C SER A 283 2.16 7.54 3.12
N ILE A 284 3.24 8.05 3.71
CA ILE A 284 4.57 7.43 3.69
C ILE A 284 4.82 6.83 5.08
N ARG A 285 4.97 5.50 5.15
CA ARG A 285 5.14 4.77 6.42
C ARG A 285 6.29 3.77 6.30
N GLY A 286 7.38 4.03 7.00
CA GLY A 286 8.46 3.07 7.20
C GLY A 286 8.47 2.60 8.65
N GLY A 287 8.13 1.34 8.90
CA GLY A 287 8.07 0.78 10.27
C GLY A 287 9.43 0.70 10.97
N ALA A 288 10.53 0.75 10.20
CA ALA A 288 11.90 0.80 10.69
C ALA A 288 12.50 2.23 10.68
N GLY A 289 11.73 3.24 10.27
CA GLY A 289 12.19 4.61 10.12
C GLY A 289 11.97 5.17 8.71
N VAL A 290 12.16 6.48 8.55
CA VAL A 290 12.00 7.21 7.28
C VAL A 290 13.17 8.16 7.07
N PHE A 291 13.91 7.98 5.97
CA PHE A 291 14.96 8.90 5.54
C PHE A 291 14.49 9.66 4.29
N ILE A 292 14.42 10.98 4.38
CA ILE A 292 14.11 11.87 3.26
C ILE A 292 15.34 12.77 3.06
N SER A 293 16.00 12.60 1.92
CA SER A 293 17.26 13.27 1.62
C SER A 293 17.27 13.89 0.23
N ALA A 294 17.92 15.06 0.13
CA ALA A 294 18.31 15.70 -1.13
C ALA A 294 19.81 15.54 -1.44
N ASP A 295 20.51 14.65 -0.72
CA ASP A 295 21.89 14.28 -0.97
C ASP A 295 21.96 13.42 -2.24
N LYS A 296 22.85 13.80 -3.16
CA LYS A 296 22.95 13.13 -4.45
C LYS A 296 23.69 11.80 -4.29
N GLN A 297 23.05 10.71 -4.69
CA GLN A 297 23.67 9.39 -4.78
C GLN A 297 23.69 8.90 -6.25
N PRO A 298 24.76 9.16 -7.01
CA PRO A 298 24.83 8.80 -8.42
C PRO A 298 24.63 7.30 -8.66
N SER A 299 23.76 6.96 -9.60
CA SER A 299 23.51 5.59 -10.07
C SER A 299 23.15 4.59 -8.96
N ALA A 300 22.59 5.05 -7.84
CA ALA A 300 22.33 4.22 -6.65
C ALA A 300 23.56 3.38 -6.24
N GLY A 301 24.77 3.94 -6.37
CA GLY A 301 26.04 3.23 -6.21
C GLY A 301 26.45 2.89 -4.78
N ASP A 302 25.58 3.14 -3.80
CA ASP A 302 25.81 2.87 -2.38
C ASP A 302 24.49 2.34 -1.75
N ARG A 303 24.44 2.18 -0.43
CA ARG A 303 23.26 1.70 0.30
C ARG A 303 22.11 2.70 0.20
N MET A 304 20.88 2.19 0.28
CA MET A 304 19.66 3.01 0.32
C MET A 304 19.65 4.02 1.49
N LEU A 305 20.32 3.68 2.59
CA LEU A 305 20.42 4.50 3.79
C LEU A 305 21.82 5.13 3.95
N ALA A 306 22.57 5.31 2.86
CA ALA A 306 23.81 6.07 2.90
C ALA A 306 23.50 7.53 3.32
N MET A 307 23.96 7.91 4.51
CA MET A 307 23.55 9.16 5.17
C MET A 307 24.70 9.87 5.87
N GLU A 308 25.92 9.74 5.34
CA GLU A 308 27.15 10.31 5.92
C GLU A 308 27.01 11.81 6.20
N GLU A 309 26.50 12.58 5.23
CA GLU A 309 26.26 14.02 5.39
C GLU A 309 25.22 14.32 6.49
N ALA A 310 24.14 13.53 6.55
CA ALA A 310 23.12 13.70 7.59
C ALA A 310 23.67 13.36 8.98
N ILE A 311 24.50 12.31 9.10
CA ILE A 311 25.19 11.96 10.34
C ILE A 311 26.13 13.08 10.77
N ALA A 312 26.90 13.64 9.84
CA ALA A 312 27.78 14.78 10.13
C ALA A 312 26.99 16.00 10.64
N GLN A 313 25.80 16.28 10.09
CA GLN A 313 24.93 17.35 10.59
C GLN A 313 24.40 17.06 12.00
N LEU A 314 23.95 15.82 12.27
CA LEU A 314 23.50 15.40 13.60
C LEU A 314 24.62 15.52 14.64
N GLU A 315 25.84 15.09 14.30
CA GLU A 315 27.00 15.15 15.19
C GLU A 315 27.46 16.59 15.45
N ASN A 316 27.50 17.43 14.41
CA ASN A 316 27.83 18.84 14.53
C ASN A 316 26.81 19.58 15.44
N ALA A 317 25.51 19.37 15.20
CA ALA A 317 24.46 19.95 16.02
C ALA A 317 24.59 19.55 17.50
N LEU A 318 24.85 18.26 17.77
CA LEU A 318 25.08 17.79 19.13
C LEU A 318 26.35 18.36 19.76
N GLY A 319 27.43 18.51 18.97
CA GLY A 319 28.67 19.14 19.42
C GLY A 319 28.47 20.60 19.86
N ILE A 320 27.71 21.38 19.07
CA ILE A 320 27.34 22.77 19.43
C ILE A 320 26.50 22.77 20.71
N ALA A 321 25.49 21.90 20.81
CA ALA A 321 24.63 21.82 21.99
C ALA A 321 25.42 21.50 23.27
N LYS A 322 26.35 20.53 23.22
CA LYS A 322 27.25 20.20 24.34
C LYS A 322 28.16 21.37 24.73
N SER A 323 28.72 22.07 23.75
CA SER A 323 29.57 23.24 24.02
C SER A 323 28.80 24.38 24.71
N LEU A 324 27.56 24.64 24.27
CA LEU A 324 26.70 25.65 24.89
C LEU A 324 26.20 25.22 26.27
N ALA A 325 25.89 23.94 26.48
CA ALA A 325 25.52 23.41 27.80
C ALA A 325 26.66 23.60 28.82
N SER A 326 27.90 23.25 28.47
CA SER A 326 29.06 23.47 29.33
C SER A 326 29.31 24.96 29.63
N ALA A 327 29.04 25.85 28.67
CA ALA A 327 29.10 27.28 28.89
C ALA A 327 27.99 27.78 29.84
N ALA A 328 26.79 27.19 29.78
CA ALA A 328 25.70 27.49 30.69
C ALA A 328 26.04 27.07 32.13
N GLU A 329 26.55 25.86 32.33
CA GLU A 329 27.03 25.39 33.63
C GLU A 329 28.08 26.32 34.22
N SER A 330 29.07 26.74 33.40
CA SER A 330 30.12 27.67 33.83
C SER A 330 29.58 29.05 34.23
N ALA A 331 28.47 29.47 33.63
CA ALA A 331 27.78 30.72 33.94
C ALA A 331 26.70 30.57 35.03
N GLN A 332 26.59 29.39 35.65
CA GLN A 332 25.52 29.04 36.61
C GLN A 332 24.10 29.20 36.03
N ALA A 333 23.97 29.15 34.70
CA ALA A 333 22.70 29.08 34.00
C ALA A 333 22.26 27.62 33.85
N LEU A 334 20.98 27.38 33.62
CA LEU A 334 20.47 26.02 33.39
C LEU A 334 20.96 25.52 32.02
N PRO A 335 21.66 24.37 31.95
CA PRO A 335 22.13 23.79 30.69
C PRO A 335 20.98 23.16 29.89
N SER A 336 21.18 23.04 28.58
CA SER A 336 20.27 22.31 27.71
C SER A 336 20.40 20.79 27.92
N ASP A 337 19.30 20.07 27.71
CA ASP A 337 19.23 18.62 27.82
C ASP A 337 19.91 17.94 26.62
N THR A 338 21.23 17.78 26.73
CA THR A 338 22.05 17.13 25.72
C THR A 338 21.98 15.60 25.79
N GLY A 339 21.46 15.03 26.88
CA GLY A 339 21.25 13.59 27.04
C GLY A 339 20.21 13.06 26.07
N ASN A 340 19.02 13.68 26.04
CA ASN A 340 17.98 13.30 25.09
C ASN A 340 18.40 13.52 23.63
N GLN A 341 19.20 14.57 23.35
CA GLN A 341 19.72 14.81 22.00
C GLN A 341 20.78 13.76 21.58
N GLN A 342 21.60 13.26 22.51
CA GLN A 342 22.50 12.14 22.23
C GLN A 342 21.71 10.86 21.92
N THR A 343 20.70 10.53 22.71
CA THR A 343 19.82 9.36 22.45
C THR A 343 19.13 9.47 21.10
N LEU A 344 18.71 10.68 20.70
CA LEU A 344 18.15 10.92 19.37
C LEU A 344 19.18 10.66 18.26
N ASN A 345 20.41 11.15 18.41
CA ASN A 345 21.48 10.85 17.43
C ASN A 345 21.72 9.35 17.30
N ASP A 346 21.81 8.62 18.42
CA ASP A 346 22.06 7.18 18.40
C ASP A 346 20.90 6.40 17.73
N ALA A 347 19.66 6.87 17.91
CA ALA A 347 18.47 6.33 17.26
C ALA A 347 18.41 6.62 15.74
N LEU A 348 18.84 7.82 15.32
CA LEU A 348 18.72 8.28 13.94
C LEU A 348 19.93 7.91 13.07
N LYS A 349 21.10 7.64 13.66
CA LYS A 349 22.27 7.11 12.96
C LYS A 349 21.90 5.79 12.29
N GLU A 350 22.03 5.77 10.97
CA GLU A 350 21.62 4.65 10.11
C GLU A 350 20.15 4.21 10.29
N LEU A 351 19.31 5.05 10.90
CA LEU A 351 17.97 4.70 11.39
C LEU A 351 17.97 3.41 12.25
N ALA A 352 18.88 3.33 13.22
CA ALA A 352 18.94 2.20 14.17
C ALA A 352 17.62 1.99 14.95
N GLN A 353 16.83 3.04 15.13
CA GLN A 353 15.47 2.99 15.67
C GLN A 353 14.48 3.68 14.72
N PRO A 354 13.16 3.40 14.83
CA PRO A 354 12.12 4.00 13.99
C PRO A 354 11.95 5.53 14.17
N GLY A 355 12.85 6.30 13.57
CA GLY A 355 12.82 7.76 13.55
C GLY A 355 12.66 8.34 12.14
N ILE A 356 12.70 9.66 12.05
CA ILE A 356 12.66 10.38 10.76
C ILE A 356 13.88 11.29 10.68
N VAL A 357 14.63 11.19 9.58
CA VAL A 357 15.71 12.13 9.24
C VAL A 357 15.32 12.88 7.97
N LEU A 358 15.30 14.21 8.06
CA LEU A 358 15.13 15.12 6.93
C LEU A 358 16.46 15.84 6.70
N ASN A 359 17.15 15.55 5.61
CA ASN A 359 18.45 16.18 5.30
C ASN A 359 18.46 16.80 3.90
N ALA A 360 19.00 18.00 3.78
CA ALA A 360 19.18 18.66 2.50
C ALA A 360 20.42 19.57 2.51
N PRO A 361 21.35 19.43 1.56
CA PRO A 361 22.61 20.18 1.56
C PRO A 361 22.42 21.69 1.30
N GLN A 362 21.28 22.10 0.73
CA GLN A 362 20.94 23.50 0.49
C GLN A 362 19.76 24.00 1.34
N GLY A 363 19.54 23.37 2.50
CA GLY A 363 18.56 23.80 3.48
C GLY A 363 17.18 23.16 3.34
N VAL A 364 16.37 23.31 4.39
CA VAL A 364 15.03 22.75 4.53
C VAL A 364 14.05 23.88 4.87
N SER A 365 12.93 23.97 4.15
CA SER A 365 11.84 24.91 4.45
C SER A 365 10.61 24.15 4.93
N ILE A 366 10.08 24.55 6.08
CA ILE A 366 8.80 24.07 6.62
C ILE A 366 7.87 25.28 6.70
N SER A 367 6.88 25.32 5.82
CA SER A 367 5.95 26.45 5.72
C SER A 367 4.51 25.99 5.59
N SER A 368 3.59 26.80 6.14
CA SER A 368 2.16 26.61 6.03
C SER A 368 1.48 27.97 6.18
N PRO A 369 0.40 28.26 5.42
CA PRO A 369 -0.45 29.41 5.70
C PRO A 369 -1.23 29.26 7.03
N GLN A 370 -1.21 28.07 7.61
CA GLN A 370 -1.81 27.74 8.90
C GLN A 370 -0.71 27.41 9.93
N ALA A 371 -1.11 27.04 11.14
CA ALA A 371 -0.17 26.73 12.22
C ALA A 371 0.83 25.62 11.86
N VAL A 372 2.08 25.80 12.27
CA VAL A 372 3.14 24.79 12.29
C VAL A 372 3.44 24.46 13.76
N ARG A 373 3.60 23.17 14.10
CA ARG A 373 3.88 22.71 15.47
C ARG A 373 5.10 21.79 15.46
N LEU A 374 6.06 22.09 16.33
CA LEU A 374 7.15 21.20 16.72
C LEU A 374 6.89 20.78 18.17
N SER A 375 6.80 19.49 18.44
CA SER A 375 6.42 18.97 19.76
C SER A 375 7.07 17.62 19.99
N SER A 376 7.54 17.41 21.22
CA SER A 376 8.03 16.14 21.73
C SER A 376 7.29 15.84 23.03
N GLY A 377 6.79 14.62 23.18
CA GLY A 377 5.89 14.27 24.28
C GLY A 377 6.61 13.94 25.59
N SER A 378 7.78 13.30 25.52
CA SER A 378 8.52 12.80 26.68
C SER A 378 10.01 13.17 26.66
N ALA A 379 10.44 13.98 25.70
CA ALA A 379 11.83 14.38 25.51
C ALA A 379 11.91 15.84 25.05
N SER A 380 13.11 16.40 25.00
CA SER A 380 13.33 17.81 24.65
C SER A 380 13.24 18.10 23.14
N VAL A 381 12.76 19.29 22.78
CA VAL A 381 12.89 19.85 21.42
C VAL A 381 14.18 20.65 21.35
N GLY A 382 15.14 20.20 20.54
CA GLY A 382 16.40 20.91 20.29
C GLY A 382 16.31 21.78 19.04
N ILE A 383 16.75 23.04 19.14
CA ILE A 383 16.95 23.94 17.99
C ILE A 383 18.40 24.42 18.06
N VAL A 384 19.20 24.07 17.06
CA VAL A 384 20.64 24.35 17.04
C VAL A 384 20.99 25.09 15.75
N SER A 385 21.71 26.20 15.88
CA SER A 385 22.26 26.96 14.77
C SER A 385 23.75 27.21 15.01
N GLN A 386 24.57 27.06 13.98
CA GLN A 386 25.97 27.51 14.04
C GLN A 386 26.07 29.04 13.96
N GLN A 387 25.11 29.65 13.26
CA GLN A 387 24.93 31.11 13.19
C GLN A 387 23.77 31.52 14.13
N ASN A 388 22.91 32.44 13.69
CA ASN A 388 21.81 32.95 14.48
C ASN A 388 20.62 31.97 14.52
N THR A 389 19.88 32.01 15.62
CA THR A 389 18.51 31.52 15.70
C THR A 389 17.59 32.74 15.72
N ASP A 390 16.96 33.05 14.60
CA ASP A 390 16.08 34.20 14.45
C ASP A 390 14.60 33.79 14.63
N ILE A 391 13.92 34.39 15.61
CA ILE A 391 12.48 34.15 15.86
C ILE A 391 11.73 35.47 15.61
N SER A 392 11.03 35.53 14.48
CA SER A 392 10.25 36.71 14.08
C SER A 392 8.75 36.45 14.24
N ALA A 393 8.11 37.20 15.16
CA ALA A 393 6.67 37.10 15.40
C ALA A 393 6.00 38.46 15.24
N LEU A 394 5.03 38.56 14.30
CA LEU A 394 4.33 39.82 14.04
C LEU A 394 3.38 40.23 15.18
N LYS A 395 2.82 39.24 15.89
CA LYS A 395 1.86 39.49 16.98
C LYS A 395 2.53 39.44 18.34
N ARG A 396 3.02 38.27 18.75
CA ARG A 396 3.60 38.04 20.07
C ARG A 396 4.62 36.91 20.02
N PHE A 397 5.67 37.06 20.81
CA PHE A 397 6.54 35.97 21.23
C PHE A 397 6.18 35.62 22.67
N THR A 398 5.84 34.36 22.92
CA THR A 398 5.40 33.89 24.25
C THR A 398 6.16 32.62 24.59
N VAL A 399 6.77 32.62 25.77
CA VAL A 399 7.51 31.48 26.34
C VAL A 399 6.92 31.18 27.70
N SER A 400 6.59 29.92 27.94
CA SER A 400 6.10 29.42 29.22
C SER A 400 6.79 28.08 29.48
N ALA A 401 7.46 27.97 30.62
CA ALA A 401 8.15 26.75 31.05
C ALA A 401 7.55 26.30 32.38
N GLY A 402 7.42 24.99 32.59
CA GLY A 402 6.86 24.43 33.83
C GLY A 402 7.81 24.54 35.03
N GLU A 403 9.11 24.69 34.77
CA GLU A 403 10.13 24.80 35.82
C GLU A 403 10.85 26.14 35.76
N ALA A 404 11.61 26.41 34.69
CA ALA A 404 12.43 27.61 34.61
C ALA A 404 12.66 28.10 33.17
N VAL A 405 12.94 29.40 33.05
CA VAL A 405 13.42 30.03 31.81
C VAL A 405 14.86 30.48 32.03
N SER A 406 15.79 29.95 31.23
CA SER A 406 17.22 30.29 31.28
C SER A 406 17.66 30.91 29.96
N LEU A 407 18.21 32.13 30.02
CA LEU A 407 18.71 32.87 28.86
C LEU A 407 20.16 33.28 29.10
N LEU A 408 21.07 32.88 28.22
CA LEU A 408 22.49 33.17 28.34
C LEU A 408 23.06 33.76 27.05
N ALA A 409 23.71 34.92 27.17
CA ALA A 409 24.57 35.49 26.14
C ALA A 409 26.04 35.37 26.60
N ARG A 410 26.85 34.56 25.90
CA ARG A 410 28.22 34.24 26.32
C ARG A 410 29.26 35.30 25.92
N LYS A 411 29.27 35.70 24.65
CA LYS A 411 30.34 36.53 24.06
C LYS A 411 29.98 38.01 24.00
N ALA A 412 28.69 38.31 23.86
CA ALA A 412 28.18 39.64 23.63
C ALA A 412 27.23 40.04 24.77
N GLU A 413 26.46 41.10 24.53
CA GLU A 413 25.48 41.65 25.46
C GLU A 413 24.10 41.01 25.31
N MET A 414 23.30 41.08 26.37
CA MET A 414 21.86 40.80 26.32
C MET A 414 21.11 42.12 26.19
N LYS A 415 20.16 42.21 25.25
CA LYS A 415 19.30 43.38 25.06
C LYS A 415 17.84 43.01 25.21
N LEU A 416 17.15 43.70 26.10
CA LEU A 416 15.71 43.55 26.35
C LEU A 416 15.06 44.92 26.18
N PHE A 417 14.41 45.14 25.03
CA PHE A 417 13.77 46.41 24.70
C PHE A 417 12.28 46.22 24.44
N ALA A 418 11.47 47.15 24.95
CA ALA A 418 10.12 47.40 24.47
C ALA A 418 10.10 48.78 23.81
N ALA A 419 10.03 48.83 22.48
CA ALA A 419 9.99 50.10 21.74
C ALA A 419 8.74 50.94 22.08
N LYS A 420 7.64 50.24 22.42
CA LYS A 420 6.41 50.79 22.99
C LYS A 420 5.86 49.77 23.98
N GLY A 421 5.12 50.25 24.98
CA GLY A 421 4.55 49.42 26.03
C GLY A 421 5.50 49.25 27.23
N LYS A 422 4.95 48.72 28.32
CA LYS A 422 5.68 48.53 29.58
C LYS A 422 6.61 47.31 29.51
N ILE A 423 7.77 47.40 30.15
CA ILE A 423 8.57 46.24 30.55
C ILE A 423 8.19 45.94 32.00
N GLU A 424 7.79 44.71 32.26
CA GLU A 424 7.38 44.23 33.58
C GLU A 424 8.20 43.00 33.91
N ILE A 425 8.95 43.05 35.01
CA ILE A 425 9.81 41.97 35.50
C ILE A 425 9.39 41.71 36.94
N GLN A 426 8.96 40.49 37.25
CA GLN A 426 8.44 40.11 38.56
C GLN A 426 8.99 38.73 38.93
N ALA A 427 9.41 38.58 40.18
CA ALA A 427 9.50 37.30 40.86
C ALA A 427 8.28 37.23 41.80
N GLN A 428 7.27 36.44 41.43
CA GLN A 428 5.94 36.51 42.06
C GLN A 428 5.90 35.90 43.46
N ASP A 429 6.76 34.90 43.71
CA ASP A 429 6.85 34.18 44.98
C ASP A 429 8.32 33.98 45.44
N ASP A 430 9.27 34.66 44.80
CA ASP A 430 10.71 34.52 45.11
C ASP A 430 11.46 35.86 44.93
N ALA A 431 12.78 35.83 45.15
CA ALA A 431 13.64 36.98 45.03
C ALA A 431 13.87 37.40 43.57
N LEU A 432 13.96 38.72 43.36
CA LEU A 432 14.47 39.31 42.13
C LEU A 432 15.92 39.77 42.37
N GLU A 433 16.88 39.15 41.69
CA GLU A 433 18.30 39.53 41.75
C GLU A 433 18.75 40.23 40.47
N ALA A 434 19.42 41.38 40.62
CA ALA A 434 20.01 42.14 39.51
C ALA A 434 21.43 42.57 39.87
N THR A 435 22.42 41.86 39.32
CA THR A 435 23.83 42.04 39.68
C THR A 435 24.67 42.36 38.44
N ALA A 436 25.59 43.32 38.55
CA ALA A 436 26.59 43.63 37.53
C ALA A 436 27.99 43.68 38.14
N LYS A 437 28.99 43.18 37.41
CA LYS A 437 30.41 43.31 37.79
C LYS A 437 30.94 44.74 37.67
N LYS A 438 30.33 45.53 36.78
CA LYS A 438 30.59 46.95 36.57
C LYS A 438 29.40 47.75 37.11
N ASP A 439 29.16 48.92 36.54
CA ASP A 439 28.14 49.84 37.01
C ASP A 439 26.72 49.33 36.75
N ILE A 440 25.82 49.61 37.69
CA ILE A 440 24.37 49.51 37.52
C ILE A 440 23.82 50.92 37.39
N THR A 441 23.10 51.21 36.29
CA THR A 441 22.45 52.50 36.06
C THR A 441 20.93 52.30 36.01
N VAL A 442 20.21 52.99 36.89
CA VAL A 442 18.73 53.03 36.90
C VAL A 442 18.31 54.48 36.61
N THR A 443 17.60 54.70 35.52
CA THR A 443 17.27 56.05 35.06
C THR A 443 15.86 56.11 34.50
N SER A 444 15.09 57.09 34.98
CA SER A 444 13.85 57.54 34.35
C SER A 444 14.15 58.88 33.66
N VAL A 445 14.07 58.93 32.33
CA VAL A 445 14.48 60.11 31.56
C VAL A 445 13.47 61.25 31.70
N GLU A 446 12.17 60.92 31.73
CA GLU A 446 11.08 61.92 31.79
C GLU A 446 10.19 61.75 33.03
N GLY A 447 10.31 60.63 33.75
CA GLY A 447 9.41 60.25 34.84
C GLY A 447 10.09 60.26 36.20
N ARG A 448 9.61 59.37 37.08
CA ARG A 448 10.17 59.13 38.42
C ARG A 448 10.82 57.76 38.52
N VAL A 449 11.78 57.64 39.44
CA VAL A 449 12.26 56.35 39.96
C VAL A 449 11.63 56.17 41.34
N GLU A 450 10.89 55.10 41.54
CA GLU A 450 10.23 54.76 42.79
C GLU A 450 10.75 53.40 43.27
N ILE A 451 11.30 53.37 44.49
CA ILE A 451 11.82 52.15 45.11
C ILE A 451 11.10 52.00 46.44
N THR A 452 10.34 50.93 46.55
CA THR A 452 9.46 50.66 47.70
C THR A 452 9.77 49.27 48.25
N ALA A 453 9.87 49.15 49.57
CA ALA A 453 10.04 47.88 50.25
C ALA A 453 9.05 47.78 51.42
N ALA A 454 8.47 46.60 51.63
CA ALA A 454 7.47 46.40 52.69
C ALA A 454 8.07 46.31 54.09
N LYS A 455 9.27 45.71 54.22
CA LYS A 455 9.95 45.50 55.50
C LYS A 455 11.09 46.50 55.71
N GLU A 456 11.98 46.59 54.73
CA GLU A 456 13.24 47.32 54.86
C GLU A 456 13.82 47.67 53.49
N LEU A 457 14.35 48.90 53.37
CA LEU A 457 15.13 49.35 52.21
C LEU A 457 16.53 49.76 52.69
N VAL A 458 17.57 49.18 52.09
CA VAL A 458 18.98 49.49 52.41
C VAL A 458 19.72 49.90 51.14
N VAL A 459 20.36 51.07 51.18
CA VAL A 459 21.34 51.50 50.18
C VAL A 459 22.70 51.51 50.86
N ASN A 460 23.64 50.67 50.41
CA ASN A 460 24.97 50.54 51.02
C ASN A 460 26.05 50.78 49.97
N CYS A 461 27.09 51.52 50.36
CA CYS A 461 28.32 51.68 49.60
C CYS A 461 29.52 51.69 50.56
N ALA A 462 30.35 50.64 50.51
CA ALA A 462 31.62 50.52 51.25
C ALA A 462 31.52 50.85 52.76
N GLY A 463 30.41 50.45 53.40
CA GLY A 463 30.18 50.65 54.85
C GLY A 463 29.41 51.93 55.20
N ALA A 464 29.22 52.87 54.28
CA ALA A 464 28.23 53.92 54.41
C ALA A 464 26.86 53.40 53.92
N TYR A 465 25.78 53.71 54.65
CA TYR A 465 24.45 53.26 54.27
C TYR A 465 23.33 54.22 54.67
N ILE A 466 22.22 54.07 53.93
CA ILE A 466 20.91 54.66 54.25
C ILE A 466 19.94 53.49 54.41
N ARG A 467 19.27 53.42 55.56
CA ARG A 467 18.31 52.36 55.87
C ARG A 467 16.96 52.95 56.25
N LEU A 468 15.89 52.46 55.63
CA LEU A 468 14.51 52.82 55.94
C LEU A 468 13.79 51.58 56.46
N SER A 469 13.38 51.59 57.73
CA SER A 469 12.70 50.47 58.38
C SER A 469 11.85 50.92 59.57
N GLY A 470 10.70 50.28 59.79
CA GLY A 470 9.84 50.55 60.96
C GLY A 470 9.39 52.02 61.10
N GLY A 471 9.34 52.78 60.00
CA GLY A 471 9.04 54.22 60.00
C GLY A 471 10.24 55.14 60.34
N ASN A 472 11.43 54.57 60.55
CA ASN A 472 12.66 55.30 60.85
C ASN A 472 13.57 55.42 59.62
N ILE A 473 14.43 56.44 59.64
CA ILE A 473 15.55 56.62 58.70
C ILE A 473 16.84 56.54 59.52
N GLU A 474 17.71 55.58 59.19
CA GLU A 474 19.04 55.40 59.78
C GLU A 474 20.11 55.76 58.75
N LEU A 475 20.98 56.71 59.11
CA LEU A 475 22.12 57.17 58.31
C LEU A 475 23.40 56.77 59.06
N GLY A 476 24.10 55.75 58.58
CA GLY A 476 25.31 55.23 59.21
C GLY A 476 26.52 55.31 58.29
N CYS A 477 27.67 55.74 58.81
CA CYS A 477 28.93 55.68 58.07
C CYS A 477 30.14 55.67 59.01
N PRO A 478 31.27 55.07 58.61
CA PRO A 478 32.52 55.12 59.38
C PRO A 478 33.19 56.50 59.35
N GLY A 479 32.86 57.32 58.34
CA GLY A 479 33.34 58.69 58.19
C GLY A 479 32.32 59.73 58.65
N ASN A 480 32.33 60.90 57.99
CA ASN A 480 31.43 62.01 58.31
C ASN A 480 30.17 61.99 57.44
N ILE A 481 29.01 62.30 58.03
CA ILE A 481 27.81 62.69 57.29
C ILE A 481 27.95 64.17 56.91
N LEU A 482 28.27 64.46 55.65
CA LEU A 482 28.40 65.82 55.14
C LEU A 482 27.09 66.32 54.53
N LEU A 483 26.42 67.24 55.23
CA LEU A 483 25.21 67.92 54.74
C LEU A 483 25.59 69.29 54.17
N LYS A 484 25.53 69.46 52.84
CA LYS A 484 25.72 70.76 52.18
C LYS A 484 24.35 71.37 51.84
N SER A 485 23.89 72.32 52.66
CA SER A 485 22.59 72.98 52.46
C SER A 485 22.63 74.47 52.83
N ALA A 486 21.77 75.26 52.17
CA ALA A 486 21.46 76.62 52.59
C ALA A 486 20.58 76.68 53.84
N ASN A 487 19.71 75.67 54.08
CA ASN A 487 18.85 75.55 55.26
C ASN A 487 18.52 74.08 55.58
N VAL A 488 18.42 73.73 56.85
CA VAL A 488 17.88 72.44 57.32
C VAL A 488 16.76 72.74 58.31
N GLN A 489 15.54 72.30 57.99
CA GLN A 489 14.36 72.49 58.84
C GLN A 489 13.90 71.16 59.41
N LYS A 490 13.85 71.05 60.74
CA LYS A 490 13.29 69.89 61.44
C LYS A 490 11.82 70.18 61.78
N MET A 491 10.90 69.51 61.08
CA MET A 491 9.46 69.63 61.31
C MET A 491 8.89 68.46 62.13
N ARG A 492 7.59 68.51 62.45
CA ARG A 492 6.82 67.38 62.99
C ARG A 492 6.77 66.21 61.99
N LYS A 493 6.44 65.01 62.47
CA LYS A 493 6.34 63.79 61.64
C LYS A 493 5.45 64.01 60.40
N ALA A 494 5.83 63.37 59.30
CA ALA A 494 5.04 63.30 58.07
C ALA A 494 4.73 61.83 57.78
N ASP A 495 3.49 61.54 57.40
CA ASP A 495 3.04 60.19 57.06
C ASP A 495 2.91 60.09 55.53
N PHE A 496 3.62 59.13 54.91
CA PHE A 496 3.50 58.80 53.49
C PHE A 496 3.20 57.32 53.37
N ARG A 497 2.00 56.96 52.88
CA ARG A 497 1.54 55.57 52.72
C ARG A 497 1.44 55.22 51.25
N VAL A 498 2.17 54.20 50.84
CA VAL A 498 1.96 53.50 49.56
C VAL A 498 1.23 52.19 49.89
N PRO A 499 0.09 51.89 49.26
CA PRO A 499 -0.58 50.61 49.47
C PRO A 499 0.33 49.45 49.02
N PRO A 500 0.37 48.32 49.76
CA PRO A 500 1.16 47.17 49.37
C PRO A 500 0.68 46.62 48.01
N LEU A 501 1.62 46.24 47.16
CA LEU A 501 1.32 45.58 45.89
C LEU A 501 0.98 44.11 46.16
N GLU A 502 -0.23 43.67 45.78
CA GLU A 502 -0.62 42.27 45.80
C GLU A 502 -0.17 41.58 44.51
N LEU A 503 0.66 40.55 44.62
CA LEU A 503 1.11 39.73 43.50
C LEU A 503 0.14 38.54 43.33
N PRO A 504 -0.15 38.11 42.09
CA PRO A 504 -0.98 36.95 41.87
C PRO A 504 -0.26 35.66 42.28
N GLU A 505 -0.91 34.84 43.12
CA GLU A 505 -0.46 33.50 43.48
C GLU A 505 -1.03 32.48 42.46
N GLY A 506 -0.17 31.87 41.65
CA GLY A 506 -0.57 30.78 40.75
C GLY A 506 -0.67 29.45 41.51
N VAL A 507 -1.65 28.61 41.18
CA VAL A 507 -1.81 27.28 41.80
C VAL A 507 -1.45 26.21 40.78
N GLU A 508 -0.52 25.33 41.16
CA GLU A 508 -0.18 24.10 40.42
C GLU A 508 -0.81 22.89 41.11
N GLU A 509 -1.56 22.09 40.35
CA GLU A 509 -2.10 20.82 40.82
C GLU A 509 -1.68 19.66 39.91
N ARG A 510 -1.29 18.54 40.53
CA ARG A 510 -0.94 17.29 39.86
C ARG A 510 -1.66 16.12 40.52
N PHE A 511 -2.20 15.22 39.70
CA PHE A 511 -3.02 14.11 40.18
C PHE A 511 -2.37 12.76 39.88
N THR A 512 -2.60 11.76 40.72
CA THR A 512 -2.17 10.37 40.50
C THR A 512 -3.38 9.51 40.17
N VAL A 513 -3.34 8.86 39.01
CA VAL A 513 -4.36 7.91 38.57
C VAL A 513 -4.20 6.60 39.34
N LYS A 514 -5.25 6.23 40.08
CA LYS A 514 -5.35 4.97 40.80
C LYS A 514 -6.60 4.21 40.38
N ASP A 515 -6.53 2.89 40.37
CA ASP A 515 -7.68 2.02 40.16
C ASP A 515 -8.63 2.13 41.36
N GLN A 516 -9.91 2.38 41.09
CA GLN A 516 -10.90 2.64 42.13
C GLN A 516 -11.23 1.40 43.00
N LYS A 517 -10.92 0.19 42.54
CA LYS A 517 -11.18 -1.08 43.24
C LYS A 517 -9.96 -1.61 43.98
N THR A 518 -8.76 -1.46 43.42
CA THR A 518 -7.52 -1.99 44.01
C THR A 518 -6.67 -0.93 44.71
N GLY A 519 -6.87 0.36 44.39
CA GLY A 519 -6.04 1.46 44.88
C GLY A 519 -4.63 1.50 44.26
N GLU A 520 -4.34 0.60 43.32
CA GLU A 520 -3.05 0.52 42.63
C GLU A 520 -2.92 1.63 41.58
N ILE A 521 -1.68 2.07 41.37
CA ILE A 521 -1.37 3.09 40.37
C ILE A 521 -1.61 2.50 38.98
N VAL A 522 -2.28 3.26 38.11
CA VAL A 522 -2.50 2.86 36.71
C VAL A 522 -1.55 3.66 35.81
N PRO A 523 -0.35 3.12 35.50
CA PRO A 523 0.59 3.80 34.63
C PRO A 523 0.04 3.89 33.21
N PHE A 524 0.39 4.96 32.50
CA PHE A 524 -0.01 5.18 31.09
C PHE A 524 -1.52 5.20 30.82
N ALA A 525 -2.37 5.44 31.82
CA ALA A 525 -3.80 5.65 31.64
C ALA A 525 -4.08 6.94 30.84
N ARG A 526 -5.07 6.92 29.94
CA ARG A 526 -5.54 8.15 29.27
C ARG A 526 -6.52 8.85 30.20
N TYR A 527 -6.39 10.16 30.31
CA TYR A 527 -7.22 10.98 31.18
C TYR A 527 -7.65 12.27 30.48
N ARG A 528 -8.72 12.86 31.01
CA ARG A 528 -9.24 14.18 30.69
C ARG A 528 -9.48 14.94 32.00
N ILE A 529 -8.87 16.11 32.14
CA ILE A 529 -9.07 17.04 33.24
C ILE A 529 -9.88 18.23 32.71
N THR A 530 -10.98 18.58 33.37
CA THR A 530 -11.82 19.74 33.04
C THR A 530 -11.85 20.70 34.22
N THR A 531 -11.40 21.94 34.02
CA THR A 531 -11.47 23.00 35.05
C THR A 531 -12.88 23.57 35.15
N GLU A 532 -13.19 24.27 36.25
CA GLU A 532 -14.48 24.95 36.45
C GLU A 532 -14.81 25.95 35.33
N LYS A 533 -13.78 26.62 34.80
CA LYS A 533 -13.87 27.51 33.62
C LYS A 533 -14.06 26.78 32.28
N GLY A 534 -14.21 25.45 32.29
CA GLY A 534 -14.47 24.64 31.11
C GLY A 534 -13.24 24.36 30.24
N GLN A 535 -12.03 24.60 30.72
CA GLN A 535 -10.82 24.22 29.97
C GLN A 535 -10.58 22.72 30.11
N VAL A 536 -10.30 22.06 28.99
CA VAL A 536 -10.11 20.61 28.93
C VAL A 536 -8.65 20.28 28.62
N PHE A 537 -8.01 19.50 29.49
CA PHE A 537 -6.66 18.97 29.32
C PHE A 537 -6.72 17.45 29.18
N GLU A 538 -6.38 16.94 28.01
CA GLU A 538 -6.28 15.50 27.78
C GLU A 538 -4.82 15.06 27.73
N GLY A 539 -4.53 13.91 28.32
CA GLY A 539 -3.17 13.40 28.39
C GLY A 539 -3.10 11.91 28.67
N ARG A 540 -1.86 11.43 28.78
CA ARG A 540 -1.55 10.07 29.21
C ARG A 540 -0.67 10.16 30.44
N ALA A 541 -1.01 9.40 31.48
CA ALA A 541 -0.24 9.39 32.72
C ALA A 541 1.17 8.83 32.49
N ASP A 542 2.13 9.23 33.33
CA ASP A 542 3.50 8.71 33.26
C ASP A 542 3.61 7.29 33.87
N ALA A 543 4.85 6.79 34.00
CA ALA A 543 5.15 5.48 34.57
C ALA A 543 4.76 5.36 36.06
N ASP A 544 4.62 6.49 36.77
CA ASP A 544 4.16 6.56 38.16
C ASP A 544 2.65 6.88 38.24
N GLY A 545 1.94 6.83 37.10
CA GLY A 545 0.51 7.14 36.99
C GLY A 545 0.17 8.60 37.27
N LYS A 546 1.12 9.54 37.21
CA LYS A 546 0.85 10.96 37.43
C LYS A 546 0.37 11.64 36.14
N THR A 547 -0.60 12.54 36.28
CA THR A 547 -1.03 13.45 35.21
C THR A 547 0.02 14.54 34.96
N ALA A 548 -0.14 15.27 33.85
CA ALA A 548 0.55 16.54 33.66
C ALA A 548 0.02 17.56 34.68
N SER A 549 0.88 18.51 35.09
CA SER A 549 0.49 19.59 35.98
C SER A 549 -0.49 20.55 35.29
N VAL A 550 -1.54 20.94 36.01
CA VAL A 550 -2.52 21.93 35.56
C VAL A 550 -2.27 23.23 36.33
N TYR A 551 -2.10 24.33 35.59
CA TYR A 551 -1.85 25.65 36.15
C TYR A 551 -3.13 26.49 36.08
N THR A 552 -3.59 26.99 37.24
CA THR A 552 -4.75 27.88 37.35
C THR A 552 -4.38 29.16 38.09
N ALA A 553 -5.11 30.25 37.82
CA ALA A 553 -4.85 31.56 38.42
C ALA A 553 -5.36 31.67 39.87
N LEU A 554 -6.28 30.81 40.27
CA LEU A 554 -6.87 30.69 41.61
C LEU A 554 -7.26 29.22 41.84
N PRO A 555 -7.34 28.74 43.08
CA PRO A 555 -7.88 27.40 43.37
C PRO A 555 -9.30 27.27 42.80
N GLU A 556 -9.53 26.27 41.95
CA GLU A 556 -10.82 26.02 41.29
C GLU A 556 -11.17 24.53 41.37
N SER A 557 -12.47 24.19 41.30
CA SER A 557 -12.88 22.78 41.30
C SER A 557 -12.56 22.12 39.96
N ILE A 558 -11.92 20.95 40.00
CA ILE A 558 -11.50 20.22 38.79
C ILE A 558 -12.23 18.87 38.69
N LYS A 559 -12.71 18.53 37.49
CA LYS A 559 -13.30 17.22 37.16
C LYS A 559 -12.32 16.37 36.36
N ILE A 560 -12.05 15.14 36.80
CA ILE A 560 -11.14 14.20 36.10
C ILE A 560 -11.92 12.99 35.62
N GLU A 561 -11.73 12.61 34.35
CA GLU A 561 -12.31 11.44 33.71
C GLU A 561 -11.19 10.57 33.11
N LEU A 562 -11.30 9.25 33.24
CA LEU A 562 -10.42 8.31 32.53
C LEU A 562 -11.04 7.95 31.17
N LEU A 563 -10.22 7.90 30.12
CA LEU A 563 -10.63 7.72 28.72
C LEU A 563 -10.41 6.30 28.20
#